data_AF-A0A520CPI4-F1
#
_entry.id   AF-A0A520CPI4-F1
#
_cell.length_a   1.000
_cell.length_b   1.000
_cell.length_c   1.000
_cell.angle_alpha   90.00
_cell.angle_beta   90.00
_cell.angle_gamma   90.00
#
_symmetry.space_group_name_H-M   'P 1'
#
loop_
_entity.id
_entity.type
_entity.pdbx_description
1 polymer ?
#
loop_
_entity_poly.entity_id
_entity_poly.type
_entity_poly.pdbx_seq_one_letter_code
_entity_poly.pdbx_strand_id
1 'polypeptide(L)'
;MTVITTIEDLRVLAERRVPRMFYDYADSGSWTEGTYRANTDDFKKILLRQRVAVNMEGRSLATTMVGQAVKMPVAIAPVGLTGMQHADGEIHAARAAEKFGIPFTLSTMSICSIEDIAQNTTAPFWFQLYMMRDRDAMARMIERARAARCSALVLTLDLQVIGQRHKDLKNGLTAPPRPTLRNIVNLATKPGWCLGMLGTRRHTFRNLVGHVKGVSDMRSLSAWTNEQFDPTLSWADVEWVKKQWGGRLILKGIMVPEDAQLAV
;
A
#
# COMPACT_ATOMS: atom_id res chain seq x y z
N MET A 1 18.90 -9.97 -20.67
CA MET A 1 17.75 -9.69 -19.79
C MET A 1 16.48 -10.01 -20.56
N THR A 2 15.48 -10.63 -19.93
CA THR A 2 14.14 -10.76 -20.53
C THR A 2 13.63 -9.36 -20.87
N VAL A 3 13.16 -9.15 -22.09
CA VAL A 3 12.53 -7.89 -22.49
C VAL A 3 11.22 -7.77 -21.72
N ILE A 4 11.02 -6.67 -21.01
CA ILE A 4 9.80 -6.40 -20.23
C ILE A 4 8.91 -5.51 -21.09
N THR A 5 7.72 -6.00 -21.43
CA THR A 5 6.78 -5.32 -22.32
C THR A 5 5.46 -5.00 -21.65
N THR A 6 5.11 -5.75 -20.60
CA THR A 6 3.84 -5.59 -19.87
C THR A 6 4.03 -5.77 -18.37
N ILE A 7 3.01 -5.40 -17.60
CA ILE A 7 2.97 -5.63 -16.14
C ILE A 7 2.98 -7.12 -15.81
N GLU A 8 2.43 -7.97 -16.68
CA GLU A 8 2.43 -9.42 -16.49
C GLU A 8 3.85 -10.01 -16.49
N ASP A 9 4.74 -9.49 -17.35
CA ASP A 9 6.15 -9.88 -17.35
C ASP A 9 6.82 -9.59 -15.99
N LEU A 10 6.45 -8.46 -15.36
CA LEU A 10 6.92 -8.10 -14.01
C LEU A 10 6.34 -9.03 -12.94
N ARG A 11 5.06 -9.40 -13.03
CA ARG A 11 4.42 -10.34 -12.10
C ARG A 11 5.11 -11.70 -12.13
N VAL A 12 5.39 -12.23 -13.33
CA VAL A 12 6.10 -13.52 -13.51
C VAL A 12 7.51 -13.44 -12.94
N LEU A 13 8.22 -12.33 -13.11
CA LEU A 13 9.55 -12.13 -12.51
C LEU A 13 9.47 -12.04 -10.98
N ALA A 14 8.44 -11.37 -10.43
CA ALA A 14 8.22 -11.29 -9.01
C ALA A 14 7.95 -12.68 -8.40
N GLU A 15 7.10 -13.50 -9.02
CA GLU A 15 6.81 -14.87 -8.57
C GLU A 15 8.08 -15.74 -8.48
N ARG A 16 9.02 -15.51 -9.40
CA ARG A 16 10.31 -16.23 -9.41
C ARG A 16 11.30 -15.72 -8.36
N ARG A 17 11.27 -14.43 -8.02
CA ARG A 17 12.31 -13.79 -7.19
C ARG A 17 11.92 -13.63 -5.72
N VAL A 18 10.63 -13.52 -5.44
CA VAL A 18 10.10 -13.28 -4.11
C VAL A 18 9.78 -14.62 -3.42
N PRO A 19 10.08 -14.78 -2.12
CA PRO A 19 9.62 -15.95 -1.37
C PRO A 19 8.10 -16.10 -1.44
N ARG A 20 7.62 -17.33 -1.60
CA ARG A 20 6.21 -17.64 -1.92
C ARG A 20 5.24 -17.02 -0.91
N MET A 21 5.59 -17.02 0.38
CA MET A 21 4.75 -16.44 1.43
C MET A 21 4.51 -14.94 1.27
N PHE A 22 5.49 -14.18 0.75
CA PHE A 22 5.35 -12.74 0.51
C PHE A 22 4.75 -12.44 -0.87
N TYR A 23 5.09 -13.28 -1.87
CA TYR A 23 4.44 -13.20 -3.18
C TYR A 23 2.91 -13.39 -3.05
N ASP A 24 2.48 -14.48 -2.41
CA ASP A 24 1.06 -14.78 -2.22
C ASP A 24 0.34 -13.76 -1.33
N TYR A 25 1.04 -13.10 -0.40
CA TYR A 25 0.46 -12.00 0.38
C TYR A 25 0.03 -10.83 -0.51
N ALA A 26 0.80 -10.49 -1.54
CA ALA A 26 0.44 -9.45 -2.49
C ALA A 26 -0.47 -9.95 -3.61
N ASP A 27 -0.29 -11.21 -4.04
CA ASP A 27 -1.03 -11.83 -5.13
C ASP A 27 -2.18 -12.70 -4.60
N SER A 28 -3.06 -12.11 -3.80
CA SER A 28 -4.23 -12.79 -3.24
C SER A 28 -5.45 -11.89 -3.11
N GLY A 29 -6.63 -12.51 -3.28
CA GLY A 29 -7.92 -11.94 -2.93
C GLY A 29 -8.52 -12.57 -1.68
N SER A 30 -9.68 -12.06 -1.24
CA SER A 30 -10.45 -12.67 -0.17
C SER A 30 -11.22 -13.90 -0.64
N TRP A 31 -11.34 -14.91 0.21
CA TRP A 31 -12.12 -16.13 -0.01
C TRP A 31 -11.80 -16.81 -1.36
N THR A 32 -12.79 -16.96 -2.24
CA THR A 32 -12.66 -17.56 -3.58
C THR A 32 -12.02 -16.62 -4.61
N GLU A 33 -11.61 -15.43 -4.19
CA GLU A 33 -10.96 -14.38 -4.99
C GLU A 33 -11.80 -13.92 -6.20
N GLY A 34 -13.14 -14.00 -6.10
CA GLY A 34 -14.06 -13.59 -7.17
C GLY A 34 -13.83 -12.15 -7.61
N THR A 35 -13.88 -11.20 -6.67
CA THR A 35 -13.65 -9.77 -6.95
C THR A 35 -12.24 -9.49 -7.45
N TYR A 36 -11.23 -10.22 -6.95
CA TYR A 36 -9.84 -10.06 -7.40
C TYR A 36 -9.70 -10.34 -8.90
N ARG A 37 -10.40 -11.36 -9.43
CA ARG A 37 -10.44 -11.64 -10.88
C ARG A 37 -11.35 -10.66 -11.63
N ALA A 38 -12.54 -10.39 -11.09
CA ALA A 38 -13.52 -9.49 -11.69
C ALA A 38 -12.94 -8.08 -11.92
N ASN A 39 -12.11 -7.57 -11.01
CA ASN A 39 -11.45 -6.27 -11.15
C ASN A 39 -10.65 -6.12 -12.46
N THR A 40 -10.10 -7.21 -13.00
CA THR A 40 -9.40 -7.17 -14.30
C THR A 40 -10.34 -7.55 -15.45
N ASP A 41 -11.22 -8.52 -15.24
CA ASP A 41 -12.15 -9.00 -16.27
C ASP A 41 -13.19 -7.95 -16.68
N ASP A 42 -13.61 -7.08 -15.75
CA ASP A 42 -14.57 -6.02 -16.04
C ASP A 42 -14.02 -4.95 -16.98
N PHE A 43 -12.71 -4.64 -16.91
CA PHE A 43 -12.08 -3.73 -17.88
C PHE A 43 -12.13 -4.27 -19.31
N LYS A 44 -12.13 -5.59 -19.52
CA LYS A 44 -12.21 -6.19 -20.86
C LYS A 44 -13.57 -5.94 -21.53
N LYS A 45 -14.60 -5.62 -20.74
CA LYS A 45 -15.95 -5.29 -21.23
C LYS A 45 -16.04 -3.84 -21.74
N ILE A 46 -15.09 -2.98 -21.37
CA ILE A 46 -15.05 -1.57 -21.77
C ILE A 46 -14.32 -1.47 -23.12
N LEU A 47 -15.06 -1.16 -24.19
CA LEU A 47 -14.51 -0.97 -25.53
C LEU A 47 -14.28 0.52 -25.83
N LEU A 48 -13.23 0.82 -26.60
CA LEU A 48 -12.90 2.19 -27.00
C LEU A 48 -13.58 2.55 -28.33
N ARG A 49 -14.30 3.67 -28.36
CA ARG A 49 -14.80 4.26 -29.61
C ARG A 49 -13.72 5.15 -30.22
N GLN A 50 -12.99 4.61 -31.19
CA GLN A 50 -11.93 5.35 -31.87
C GLN A 50 -12.49 6.56 -32.64
N ARG A 51 -11.83 7.71 -32.48
CA ARG A 51 -11.97 8.86 -33.38
C ARG A 51 -10.77 8.87 -34.33
N VAL A 52 -11.03 9.00 -35.63
CA VAL A 52 -10.00 9.00 -36.69
C VAL A 52 -9.79 10.41 -37.24
N ALA A 53 -8.70 10.63 -37.97
CA ALA A 53 -8.33 11.91 -38.59
C ALA A 53 -8.26 13.10 -37.59
N VAL A 54 -7.74 12.86 -36.39
CA VAL A 54 -7.49 13.89 -35.37
C VAL A 54 -5.98 14.17 -35.33
N ASN A 55 -5.57 15.45 -35.39
CA ASN A 55 -4.17 15.79 -35.16
C ASN A 55 -3.78 15.43 -33.72
N MET A 56 -2.77 14.58 -33.57
CA MET A 56 -2.27 14.10 -32.29
C MET A 56 -0.86 14.62 -31.98
N GLU A 57 -0.37 15.66 -32.64
CA GLU A 57 0.85 16.34 -32.23
C GLU A 57 0.66 17.00 -30.85
N GLY A 58 1.74 17.11 -30.06
CA GLY A 58 1.69 17.75 -28.75
C GLY A 58 0.89 17.03 -27.66
N ARG A 59 0.60 15.72 -27.80
CA ARG A 59 -0.08 14.93 -26.77
C ARG A 59 0.60 15.05 -25.41
N SER A 60 -0.22 15.17 -24.38
CA SER A 60 0.23 15.17 -22.99
C SER A 60 -0.71 14.31 -22.14
N LEU A 61 -0.13 13.54 -21.22
CA LEU A 61 -0.87 12.89 -20.14
C LEU A 61 -0.88 13.76 -18.86
N ALA A 62 -0.16 14.88 -18.87
CA ALA A 62 -0.01 15.71 -17.70
C ALA A 62 -1.37 16.28 -17.26
N THR A 63 -1.59 16.27 -15.95
CA THR A 63 -2.83 16.75 -15.35
C THR A 63 -2.59 17.18 -13.90
N THR A 64 -3.65 17.38 -13.13
CA THR A 64 -3.60 17.63 -11.69
C THR A 64 -4.32 16.53 -10.93
N MET A 65 -3.69 16.00 -9.87
CA MET A 65 -4.30 15.08 -8.92
C MET A 65 -4.21 15.69 -7.53
N VAL A 66 -5.35 15.84 -6.85
CA VAL A 66 -5.41 16.32 -5.44
C VAL A 66 -4.72 17.69 -5.26
N GLY A 67 -4.81 18.55 -6.29
CA GLY A 67 -4.18 19.88 -6.31
C GLY A 67 -2.69 19.89 -6.66
N GLN A 68 -2.10 18.77 -7.07
CA GLN A 68 -0.70 18.67 -7.49
C GLN A 68 -0.57 18.33 -8.97
N ALA A 69 0.36 18.99 -9.66
CA ALA A 69 0.69 18.66 -11.05
C ALA A 69 1.35 17.27 -11.13
N VAL A 70 0.90 16.44 -12.07
CA VAL A 70 1.42 15.09 -12.31
C VAL A 70 1.72 14.90 -13.79
N LYS A 71 2.69 14.05 -14.12
CA LYS A 71 3.06 13.73 -15.51
C LYS A 71 2.05 12.80 -16.19
N MET A 72 1.30 12.01 -15.41
CA MET A 72 0.18 11.20 -15.88
C MET A 72 -0.83 10.92 -14.76
N PRO A 73 -2.10 10.59 -15.06
CA PRO A 73 -3.16 10.45 -14.07
C PRO A 73 -3.13 9.09 -13.34
N VAL A 74 -1.98 8.73 -12.77
CA VAL A 74 -1.86 7.53 -11.92
C VAL A 74 -1.06 7.86 -10.67
N ALA A 75 -1.20 7.01 -9.66
CA ALA A 75 -0.37 7.04 -8.45
C ALA A 75 0.00 5.61 -8.06
N ILE A 76 1.11 5.44 -7.32
CA ILE A 76 1.40 4.17 -6.67
C ILE A 76 0.51 4.07 -5.43
N ALA A 77 -0.36 3.05 -5.42
CA ALA A 77 -1.30 2.77 -4.35
C ALA A 77 -0.59 2.35 -3.05
N PRO A 78 -1.21 2.56 -1.88
CA PRO A 78 -0.64 2.13 -0.60
C PRO A 78 -0.69 0.61 -0.50
N VAL A 79 0.49 -0.02 -0.50
CA VAL A 79 0.66 -1.46 -0.29
C VAL A 79 1.50 -1.67 0.96
N GLY A 80 0.98 -2.42 1.93
CA GLY A 80 1.76 -2.81 3.11
C GLY A 80 2.82 -3.86 2.76
N LEU A 81 3.86 -3.98 3.59
CA LEU A 81 4.91 -5.00 3.45
C LEU A 81 5.73 -4.98 2.15
N THR A 82 5.85 -3.87 1.42
CA THR A 82 6.67 -3.89 0.19
C THR A 82 8.15 -4.12 0.47
N GLY A 83 8.64 -3.73 1.65
CA GLY A 83 9.99 -4.06 2.13
C GLY A 83 10.25 -5.57 2.29
N MET A 84 9.21 -6.40 2.36
CA MET A 84 9.31 -7.86 2.34
C MET A 84 9.24 -8.44 0.92
N GLN A 85 8.78 -7.66 -0.07
CA GLN A 85 8.84 -8.05 -1.48
C GLN A 85 10.24 -7.83 -2.05
N HIS A 86 10.86 -6.72 -1.65
CA HIS A 86 12.23 -6.37 -1.96
C HIS A 86 12.75 -5.50 -0.82
N ALA A 87 14.00 -5.70 -0.39
CA ALA A 87 14.62 -4.86 0.61
C ALA A 87 14.47 -3.37 0.24
N ASP A 88 14.06 -2.55 1.20
CA ASP A 88 13.77 -1.12 1.02
C ASP A 88 12.70 -0.81 -0.05
N GLY A 89 11.77 -1.74 -0.31
CA GLY A 89 10.79 -1.69 -1.40
C GLY A 89 9.97 -0.39 -1.45
N GLU A 90 9.52 0.14 -0.31
CA GLU A 90 8.78 1.40 -0.25
C GLU A 90 9.64 2.58 -0.73
N ILE A 91 10.93 2.61 -0.37
CA ILE A 91 11.87 3.66 -0.78
C ILE A 91 12.11 3.59 -2.29
N HIS A 92 12.28 2.38 -2.82
CA HIS A 92 12.44 2.19 -4.26
C HIS A 92 11.20 2.64 -5.05
N ALA A 93 10.00 2.30 -4.56
CA ALA A 93 8.74 2.74 -5.16
C ALA A 93 8.59 4.27 -5.11
N ALA A 94 8.89 4.89 -3.97
CA ALA A 94 8.81 6.34 -3.79
C ALA A 94 9.75 7.09 -4.74
N ARG A 95 11.02 6.65 -4.83
CA ARG A 95 12.01 7.22 -5.77
C ARG A 95 11.61 7.03 -7.23
N ALA A 96 11.03 5.88 -7.58
CA ALA A 96 10.56 5.63 -8.94
C ALA A 96 9.39 6.56 -9.31
N ALA A 97 8.43 6.73 -8.40
CA ALA A 97 7.30 7.64 -8.55
C ALA A 97 7.75 9.10 -8.68
N GLU A 98 8.66 9.54 -7.80
CA GLU A 98 9.26 10.89 -7.86
C GLU A 98 9.97 11.12 -9.18
N LYS A 99 10.86 10.21 -9.59
CA LYS A 99 11.61 10.31 -10.85
C LYS A 99 10.68 10.41 -12.06
N PHE A 100 9.57 9.67 -12.05
CA PHE A 100 8.60 9.70 -13.15
C PHE A 100 7.67 10.93 -13.07
N GLY A 101 7.45 11.49 -11.88
CA GLY A 101 6.56 12.63 -11.64
C GLY A 101 5.10 12.23 -11.42
N ILE A 102 4.88 11.12 -10.71
CA ILE A 102 3.55 10.68 -10.22
C ILE A 102 3.55 10.56 -8.69
N PRO A 103 2.37 10.62 -8.03
CA PRO A 103 2.29 10.47 -6.59
C PRO A 103 2.63 9.05 -6.13
N PHE A 104 3.25 8.95 -4.96
CA PHE A 104 3.44 7.71 -4.20
C PHE A 104 2.60 7.78 -2.92
N THR A 105 1.94 6.67 -2.55
CA THR A 105 1.19 6.57 -1.30
C THR A 105 1.85 5.55 -0.38
N LEU A 106 2.37 6.00 0.78
CA LEU A 106 2.93 5.13 1.79
C LEU A 106 1.81 4.50 2.64
N SER A 107 1.87 3.19 2.92
CA SER A 107 0.93 2.54 3.82
C SER A 107 1.26 2.79 5.30
N THR A 108 0.24 2.83 6.17
CA THR A 108 0.45 2.68 7.62
C THR A 108 1.18 1.36 7.96
N MET A 109 0.92 0.30 7.19
CA MET A 109 1.49 -1.05 7.37
C MET A 109 2.77 -1.25 6.53
N SER A 110 3.61 -0.23 6.41
CA SER A 110 4.89 -0.30 5.69
C SER A 110 6.06 -0.75 6.56
N ILE A 111 7.09 -1.31 5.91
CA ILE A 111 8.36 -1.67 6.55
C ILE A 111 9.27 -0.44 6.73
N CYS A 112 9.34 0.42 5.72
CA CYS A 112 9.99 1.73 5.84
C CYS A 112 9.06 2.72 6.57
N SER A 113 9.60 3.60 7.39
CA SER A 113 8.80 4.62 8.07
C SER A 113 8.46 5.81 7.17
N ILE A 114 7.55 6.67 7.63
CA ILE A 114 7.28 7.98 7.01
C ILE A 114 8.59 8.78 6.85
N GLU A 115 9.44 8.77 7.89
CA GLU A 115 10.72 9.48 7.91
C GLU A 115 11.73 8.86 6.93
N ASP A 116 11.77 7.52 6.81
CA ASP A 116 12.60 6.86 5.79
C ASP A 116 12.25 7.35 4.38
N ILE A 117 10.96 7.49 4.05
CA ILE A 117 10.55 8.00 2.75
C ILE A 117 10.96 9.46 2.60
N ALA A 118 10.65 10.30 3.58
CA ALA A 118 10.99 11.72 3.56
C ALA A 118 12.50 12.00 3.45
N GLN A 119 13.35 11.12 3.98
CA GLN A 119 14.81 11.22 3.84
C GLN A 119 15.33 10.77 2.47
N ASN A 120 14.53 10.02 1.71
CA ASN A 120 14.96 9.40 0.45
C ASN A 120 14.23 9.94 -0.79
N THR A 121 13.34 10.91 -0.62
CA THR A 121 12.65 11.66 -1.68
C THR A 121 12.62 13.16 -1.35
N THR A 122 12.51 13.99 -2.37
CA THR A 122 12.36 15.45 -2.24
C THR A 122 10.94 15.94 -2.50
N ALA A 123 10.22 15.26 -3.39
CA ALA A 123 8.83 15.51 -3.69
C ALA A 123 7.93 15.05 -2.53
N PRO A 124 6.82 15.77 -2.26
CA PRO A 124 5.85 15.33 -1.28
C PRO A 124 5.16 14.04 -1.77
N PHE A 125 4.80 13.19 -0.82
CA PHE A 125 4.09 11.93 -1.06
C PHE A 125 2.78 11.89 -0.25
N TRP A 126 1.93 10.92 -0.52
CA TRP A 126 0.69 10.70 0.22
C TRP A 126 0.93 9.68 1.33
N PHE A 127 0.18 9.79 2.42
CA PHE A 127 0.21 8.80 3.50
C PHE A 127 -1.17 8.19 3.71
N GLN A 128 -1.25 6.86 3.67
CA GLN A 128 -2.48 6.12 3.94
C GLN A 128 -2.59 5.82 5.43
N LEU A 129 -3.74 6.16 6.01
CA LEU A 129 -4.08 5.98 7.43
C LEU A 129 -5.22 4.98 7.60
N TYR A 130 -5.08 4.09 8.58
CA TYR A 130 -6.18 3.26 9.10
C TYR A 130 -6.79 3.89 10.34
N MET A 131 -8.10 3.70 10.54
CA MET A 131 -8.72 4.02 11.81
C MET A 131 -8.30 3.00 12.87
N MET A 132 -7.74 3.50 13.97
CA MET A 132 -7.27 2.69 15.09
C MET A 132 -7.94 3.14 16.39
N ARG A 133 -8.10 2.22 17.34
CA ARG A 133 -8.65 2.51 18.67
C ARG A 133 -7.80 3.53 19.44
N ASP A 134 -6.47 3.46 19.35
CA ASP A 134 -5.55 4.41 19.97
C ASP A 134 -5.54 5.75 19.20
N ARG A 135 -6.48 6.63 19.54
CA ARG A 135 -6.63 7.96 18.90
C ARG A 135 -5.43 8.87 19.14
N ASP A 136 -4.73 8.72 20.27
CA ASP A 136 -3.49 9.47 20.51
C ASP A 136 -2.38 9.02 19.56
N ALA A 137 -2.25 7.71 19.30
CA ALA A 137 -1.31 7.21 18.30
C ALA A 137 -1.66 7.68 16.90
N MET A 138 -2.95 7.73 16.53
CA MET A 138 -3.37 8.32 15.27
C MET A 138 -2.99 9.79 15.15
N ALA A 139 -3.25 10.60 16.19
CA ALA A 139 -2.89 12.01 16.20
C ALA A 139 -1.37 12.21 16.02
N ARG A 140 -0.55 11.42 16.73
CA ARG A 140 0.92 11.43 16.54
C ARG A 140 1.32 11.01 15.13
N MET A 141 0.64 10.05 14.52
CA MET A 141 0.93 9.60 13.17
C MET A 141 0.57 10.64 12.12
N ILE A 142 -0.54 11.35 12.29
CA ILE A 142 -0.94 12.50 11.47
C ILE A 142 0.11 13.61 11.58
N GLU A 143 0.60 13.90 12.79
CA GLU A 143 1.68 14.88 12.97
C GLU A 143 2.98 14.45 12.28
N ARG A 144 3.36 13.17 12.37
CA ARG A 144 4.52 12.65 11.62
C ARG A 144 4.37 12.81 10.12
N ALA A 145 3.19 12.52 9.57
CA ALA A 145 2.91 12.73 8.16
C ALA A 145 3.03 14.22 7.76
N ARG A 146 2.56 15.13 8.63
CA ARG A 146 2.70 16.58 8.45
C ARG A 146 4.17 17.02 8.48
N ALA A 147 4.93 16.58 9.48
CA ALA A 147 6.35 16.89 9.63
C ALA A 147 7.18 16.37 8.44
N ALA A 148 6.79 15.23 7.88
CA ALA A 148 7.36 14.66 6.66
C ALA A 148 6.89 15.34 5.36
N ARG A 149 6.04 16.37 5.47
CA ARG A 149 5.49 17.14 4.33
C ARG A 149 4.68 16.27 3.37
N CYS A 150 3.93 15.30 3.89
CA CYS A 150 2.96 14.57 3.07
C CYS A 150 1.93 15.54 2.50
N SER A 151 1.61 15.45 1.21
CA SER A 151 0.70 16.39 0.55
C SER A 151 -0.78 16.03 0.70
N ALA A 152 -1.08 14.76 0.96
CA ALA A 152 -2.43 14.28 1.21
C ALA A 152 -2.43 13.10 2.18
N LEU A 153 -3.52 12.97 2.91
CA LEU A 153 -3.84 11.80 3.72
C LEU A 153 -4.87 10.94 2.97
N VAL A 154 -4.68 9.62 2.96
CA VAL A 154 -5.60 8.65 2.36
C VAL A 154 -6.22 7.81 3.48
N LEU A 155 -7.43 8.16 3.91
CA LEU A 155 -8.12 7.45 4.98
C LEU A 155 -8.83 6.21 4.40
N THR A 156 -8.45 5.04 4.88
CA THR A 156 -9.04 3.76 4.43
C THR A 156 -10.23 3.38 5.29
N LEU A 157 -11.39 3.21 4.65
CA LEU A 157 -12.68 2.94 5.29
C LEU A 157 -13.16 1.49 5.13
N ASP A 158 -12.58 0.75 4.19
CA ASP A 158 -13.01 -0.60 3.77
C ASP A 158 -12.37 -1.75 4.58
N LEU A 159 -11.76 -1.46 5.73
CA LEU A 159 -10.98 -2.44 6.52
C LEU A 159 -11.30 -2.43 8.02
N GLN A 160 -12.58 -2.27 8.40
CA GLN A 160 -13.02 -2.42 9.79
C GLN A 160 -12.85 -3.86 10.30
N VAL A 161 -13.01 -4.83 9.40
CA VAL A 161 -12.76 -6.26 9.64
C VAL A 161 -11.85 -6.77 8.54
N ILE A 162 -10.78 -7.48 8.91
CA ILE A 162 -9.84 -8.03 7.94
C ILE A 162 -10.51 -9.12 7.11
N GLY A 163 -10.47 -9.00 5.78
CA GLY A 163 -10.92 -10.04 4.87
C GLY A 163 -10.06 -11.31 4.98
N GLN A 164 -10.69 -12.48 4.93
CA GLN A 164 -9.97 -13.75 5.00
C GLN A 164 -9.29 -14.06 3.66
N ARG A 165 -7.96 -14.18 3.65
CA ARG A 165 -7.17 -14.58 2.48
C ARG A 165 -6.62 -15.99 2.68
N HIS A 166 -7.12 -16.95 1.90
CA HIS A 166 -6.78 -18.38 2.11
C HIS A 166 -5.31 -18.70 1.83
N LYS A 167 -4.65 -17.96 0.94
CA LYS A 167 -3.22 -18.16 0.66
C LYS A 167 -2.36 -17.82 1.89
N ASP A 168 -2.69 -16.76 2.63
CA ASP A 168 -1.99 -16.39 3.88
C ASP A 168 -2.11 -17.51 4.93
N LEU A 169 -3.32 -18.06 5.10
CA LEU A 169 -3.57 -19.18 6.01
C LEU A 169 -2.75 -20.42 5.62
N LYS A 170 -2.75 -20.77 4.33
CA LYS A 170 -2.02 -21.93 3.79
C LYS A 170 -0.50 -21.79 3.88
N ASN A 171 0.02 -20.57 3.73
CA ASN A 171 1.45 -20.29 3.84
C ASN A 171 1.92 -20.16 5.29
N GLY A 172 0.99 -20.20 6.24
CA GLY A 172 1.29 -19.95 7.64
C GLY A 172 1.91 -18.57 7.82
N LEU A 173 1.43 -17.57 7.06
CA LEU A 173 1.82 -16.18 7.21
C LEU A 173 1.26 -15.66 8.53
N THR A 174 1.89 -16.09 9.62
CA THR A 174 1.73 -15.54 10.94
C THR A 174 2.76 -14.43 11.09
N ALA A 175 2.47 -13.46 11.95
CA ALA A 175 3.48 -12.58 12.50
C ALA A 175 3.72 -13.09 13.93
N PRO A 176 4.91 -13.65 14.27
CA PRO A 176 6.09 -13.71 13.43
C PRO A 176 5.98 -14.89 12.42
N PRO A 177 6.70 -14.87 11.29
CA PRO A 177 6.68 -15.97 10.35
C PRO A 177 7.15 -17.24 11.04
N ARG A 178 6.28 -18.26 11.17
CA ARG A 178 6.73 -19.57 11.65
C ARG A 178 7.50 -20.23 10.50
N PRO A 179 8.79 -20.55 10.67
CA PRO A 179 9.57 -21.18 9.62
C PRO A 179 9.09 -22.62 9.44
N THR A 180 8.16 -22.83 8.51
CA THR A 180 7.82 -24.18 8.06
C THR A 180 8.95 -24.71 7.17
N LEU A 181 9.15 -26.03 7.13
CA LEU A 181 10.14 -26.65 6.22
C LEU A 181 9.91 -26.18 4.77
N ARG A 182 8.64 -26.02 4.36
CA ARG A 182 8.26 -25.50 3.05
C ARG A 182 8.76 -24.07 2.82
N ASN A 183 8.63 -23.19 3.82
CA ASN A 183 9.09 -21.81 3.73
C ASN A 183 10.63 -21.74 3.69
N ILE A 184 11.34 -22.56 4.47
CA ILE A 184 12.81 -22.64 4.46
C ILE A 184 13.32 -23.10 3.09
N VAL A 185 12.78 -24.19 2.56
CA VAL A 185 13.16 -24.71 1.24
C VAL A 185 12.87 -23.67 0.15
N ASN A 186 11.72 -23.02 0.19
CA ASN A 186 11.41 -21.96 -0.77
C ASN A 186 12.39 -20.78 -0.66
N LEU A 187 12.70 -20.33 0.56
CA LEU A 187 13.63 -19.23 0.80
C LEU A 187 15.03 -19.55 0.28
N ALA A 188 15.52 -20.78 0.44
CA ALA A 188 16.80 -21.23 -0.09
C ALA A 188 16.89 -21.10 -1.63
N THR A 189 15.75 -21.13 -2.35
CA THR A 189 15.72 -20.90 -3.80
C THR A 189 15.78 -19.42 -4.20
N LYS A 190 15.75 -18.48 -3.24
CA LYS A 190 15.68 -17.02 -3.47
C LYS A 190 16.93 -16.27 -2.95
N PRO A 191 18.16 -16.62 -3.37
CA PRO A 191 19.39 -16.05 -2.80
C PRO A 191 19.48 -14.53 -2.97
N GLY A 192 19.03 -13.98 -4.11
CA GLY A 192 19.03 -12.52 -4.33
C GLY A 192 18.13 -11.77 -3.35
N TRP A 193 16.98 -12.35 -3.00
CA TRP A 193 16.10 -11.78 -1.98
C TRP A 193 16.75 -11.86 -0.59
N CYS A 194 17.33 -13.02 -0.23
CA CYS A 194 18.00 -13.21 1.06
C CYS A 194 19.16 -12.23 1.25
N LEU A 195 20.01 -12.06 0.24
CA LEU A 195 21.14 -11.13 0.27
C LEU A 195 20.66 -9.67 0.43
N GLY A 196 19.61 -9.28 -0.30
CA GLY A 196 19.02 -7.95 -0.13
C GLY A 196 18.49 -7.74 1.28
N MET A 197 17.79 -8.74 1.83
CA MET A 197 17.26 -8.67 3.20
C MET A 197 18.35 -8.65 4.27
N LEU A 198 19.49 -9.31 4.06
CA LEU A 198 20.63 -9.20 4.98
C LEU A 198 21.28 -7.81 4.95
N GLY A 199 21.14 -7.07 3.84
CA GLY A 199 21.73 -5.74 3.66
C GLY A 199 20.89 -4.59 4.22
N THR A 200 19.58 -4.76 4.39
CA THR A 200 18.72 -3.72 4.97
C THR A 200 18.67 -3.79 6.49
N ARG A 201 18.32 -2.67 7.13
CA ARG A 201 18.04 -2.57 8.58
C ARG A 201 16.54 -2.48 8.87
N ARG A 202 15.70 -2.60 7.83
CA ARG A 202 14.25 -2.37 7.88
C ARG A 202 13.54 -3.71 7.75
N HIS A 203 13.13 -4.26 8.89
CA HIS A 203 12.48 -5.58 8.97
C HIS A 203 11.15 -5.58 9.72
N THR A 204 10.77 -4.44 10.29
CA THR A 204 9.59 -4.30 11.14
C THR A 204 8.66 -3.23 10.57
N PHE A 205 7.42 -3.16 11.07
CA PHE A 205 6.50 -2.08 10.71
C PHE A 205 6.93 -0.78 11.37
N ARG A 206 7.85 -0.04 10.76
CA ARG A 206 8.49 1.13 11.38
C ARG A 206 7.56 2.33 11.59
N ASN A 207 6.35 2.30 11.03
CA ASN A 207 5.32 3.28 11.38
C ASN A 207 4.57 2.94 12.68
N LEU A 208 4.58 1.68 13.11
CA LEU A 208 3.78 1.17 14.23
C LEU A 208 4.63 0.80 15.44
N VAL A 209 5.72 0.05 15.22
CA VAL A 209 6.61 -0.42 16.29
C VAL A 209 7.23 0.80 16.99
N GLY A 210 7.01 0.92 18.30
CA GLY A 210 7.47 2.05 19.11
C GLY A 210 6.59 3.31 19.06
N HIS A 211 5.52 3.32 18.25
CA HIS A 211 4.62 4.48 18.09
C HIS A 211 3.18 4.24 18.56
N VAL A 212 2.76 2.97 18.56
CA VAL A 212 1.44 2.53 19.04
C VAL A 212 1.60 1.71 20.31
N LYS A 213 0.72 1.93 21.30
CA LYS A 213 0.71 1.15 22.54
C LYS A 213 0.43 -0.33 22.23
N GLY A 214 1.14 -1.25 22.89
CA GLY A 214 0.95 -2.69 22.73
C GLY A 214 1.69 -3.35 21.56
N VAL A 215 2.45 -2.60 20.76
CA VAL A 215 3.32 -3.17 19.70
C VAL A 215 4.75 -3.31 20.22
N SER A 216 4.99 -4.32 21.06
CA SER A 216 6.33 -4.62 21.61
C SER A 216 7.10 -5.68 20.80
N ASP A 217 6.42 -6.50 20.00
CA ASP A 217 7.05 -7.53 19.19
C ASP A 217 6.22 -7.80 17.91
N MET A 218 6.86 -8.23 16.82
CA MET A 218 6.20 -8.64 15.58
C MET A 218 5.32 -9.89 15.75
N ARG A 219 5.18 -10.40 16.98
CA ARG A 219 4.55 -11.68 17.30
C ARG A 219 3.02 -11.71 17.16
N SER A 220 2.41 -10.57 16.81
CA SER A 220 0.97 -10.45 16.85
C SER A 220 0.37 -9.63 15.71
N LEU A 221 1.07 -9.25 14.64
CA LEU A 221 0.50 -8.29 13.65
C LEU A 221 -0.96 -8.59 13.26
N SER A 222 -1.32 -9.83 12.93
CA SER A 222 -2.72 -10.18 12.61
C SER A 222 -3.67 -10.04 13.81
N ALA A 223 -3.23 -10.41 15.01
CA ALA A 223 -3.97 -10.21 16.25
C ALA A 223 -4.07 -8.73 16.65
N TRP A 224 -2.97 -7.97 16.54
CA TRP A 224 -2.90 -6.53 16.74
C TRP A 224 -3.79 -5.79 15.74
N THR A 225 -3.74 -6.14 14.45
CA THR A 225 -4.59 -5.53 13.42
C THR A 225 -6.06 -5.80 13.73
N ASN A 226 -6.42 -7.02 14.15
CA ASN A 226 -7.78 -7.35 14.59
C ASN A 226 -8.18 -6.65 15.91
N GLU A 227 -7.25 -6.41 16.83
CA GLU A 227 -7.50 -5.76 18.12
C GLU A 227 -7.56 -4.24 18.04
N GLN A 228 -6.80 -3.64 17.12
CA GLN A 228 -6.66 -2.18 17.01
C GLN A 228 -7.53 -1.56 15.93
N PHE A 229 -7.95 -2.31 14.90
CA PHE A 229 -8.93 -1.77 13.97
C PHE A 229 -10.25 -1.54 14.69
N ASP A 230 -10.77 -0.34 14.47
CA ASP A 230 -11.92 0.15 15.19
C ASP A 230 -13.20 -0.23 14.42
N PRO A 231 -13.96 -1.25 14.86
CA PRO A 231 -15.21 -1.60 14.20
C PRO A 231 -16.26 -0.49 14.37
N THR A 232 -16.04 0.50 15.24
CA THR A 232 -16.97 1.62 15.43
C THR A 232 -16.67 2.81 14.51
N LEU A 233 -15.78 2.66 13.52
CA LEU A 233 -15.53 3.68 12.49
C LEU A 233 -16.85 4.21 11.92
N SER A 234 -16.99 5.53 11.97
CA SER A 234 -18.16 6.27 11.54
C SER A 234 -17.77 7.56 10.80
N TRP A 235 -18.74 8.25 10.22
CA TRP A 235 -18.53 9.56 9.60
C TRP A 235 -18.05 10.64 10.57
N ALA A 236 -18.39 10.53 11.86
CA ALA A 236 -17.87 11.43 12.89
C ALA A 236 -16.35 11.27 13.07
N ASP A 237 -15.82 10.05 12.89
CA ASP A 237 -14.39 9.80 12.93
C ASP A 237 -13.67 10.35 11.70
N VAL A 238 -14.32 10.30 10.53
CA VAL A 238 -13.82 10.95 9.31
C VAL A 238 -13.70 12.46 9.54
N GLU A 239 -14.70 13.08 10.16
CA GLU A 239 -14.66 14.51 10.52
C GLU A 239 -13.54 14.81 11.52
N TRP A 240 -13.33 13.95 12.52
CA TRP A 240 -12.21 14.08 13.46
C TRP A 240 -10.86 14.03 12.73
N VAL A 241 -10.64 13.05 11.84
CA VAL A 241 -9.40 12.96 11.03
C VAL A 241 -9.22 14.20 10.17
N LYS A 242 -10.28 14.68 9.52
CA LYS A 242 -10.26 15.90 8.69
C LYS A 242 -9.80 17.12 9.50
N LYS A 243 -10.34 17.31 10.72
CA LYS A 243 -9.94 18.38 11.64
C LYS A 243 -8.48 18.23 12.10
N GLN A 244 -8.06 17.02 12.46
CA GLN A 244 -6.69 16.76 12.89
C GLN A 244 -5.66 16.96 11.77
N TRP A 245 -5.99 16.59 10.53
CA TRP A 245 -5.08 16.69 9.40
C TRP A 245 -4.98 18.13 8.86
N GLY A 246 -6.10 18.81 8.63
CA GLY A 246 -6.13 20.19 8.12
C GLY A 246 -5.64 20.36 6.67
N GLY A 247 -5.40 19.27 5.93
CA GLY A 247 -4.93 19.27 4.54
C GLY A 247 -5.87 18.52 3.59
N ARG A 248 -5.35 18.16 2.40
CA ARG A 248 -6.09 17.37 1.43
C ARG A 248 -6.31 15.95 1.96
N LEU A 249 -7.56 15.50 1.99
CA LEU A 249 -7.98 14.18 2.49
C LEU A 249 -8.65 13.40 1.35
N ILE A 250 -8.22 12.16 1.15
CA ILE A 250 -8.81 11.22 0.19
C ILE A 250 -9.46 10.11 0.99
N LEU A 251 -10.74 9.84 0.76
CA LEU A 251 -11.43 8.69 1.35
C LEU A 251 -11.31 7.50 0.41
N LYS A 252 -10.72 6.41 0.89
CA LYS A 252 -10.48 5.17 0.14
C LYS A 252 -11.42 4.08 0.63
N GLY A 253 -12.06 3.40 -0.31
CA GLY A 253 -12.94 2.25 -0.05
C GLY A 253 -14.42 2.51 -0.31
N ILE A 254 -14.75 3.68 -0.86
CA ILE A 254 -16.12 4.04 -1.26
C ILE A 254 -16.50 3.22 -2.51
N MET A 255 -17.62 2.49 -2.43
CA MET A 255 -18.10 1.63 -3.51
C MET A 255 -19.50 2.00 -4.02
N VAL A 256 -20.22 2.89 -3.32
CA VAL A 256 -21.59 3.28 -3.66
C VAL A 256 -21.76 4.82 -3.67
N PRO A 257 -22.68 5.37 -4.48
CA PRO A 257 -22.87 6.82 -4.59
C PRO A 257 -23.28 7.51 -3.28
N GLU A 258 -24.03 6.83 -2.41
CA GLU A 258 -24.54 7.38 -1.15
C GLU A 258 -23.37 7.74 -0.22
N ASP A 259 -22.40 6.84 -0.09
CA ASP A 259 -21.19 7.09 0.70
C ASP A 259 -20.31 8.17 0.07
N ALA A 260 -20.29 8.27 -1.27
CA ALA A 260 -19.58 9.35 -1.95
C ALA A 260 -20.21 10.73 -1.69
N GLN A 261 -21.54 10.81 -1.53
CA GLN A 261 -22.25 12.04 -1.17
C GLN A 261 -21.99 12.44 0.29
N LEU A 262 -21.85 11.48 1.20
CA LEU A 262 -21.49 11.75 2.61
C LEU A 262 -20.04 12.23 2.76
N ALA A 263 -19.17 11.93 1.79
CA ALA A 263 -17.76 12.28 1.81
C ALA A 263 -17.44 13.76 1.48
N VAL A 264 -18.38 14.48 0.85
CA VAL A 264 -18.15 15.83 0.29
C VAL A 264 -18.64 16.96 1.19
#